data_AF-A0A8T0AYA6-F1
#
_entry.id   AF-A0A8T0AYA6-F1
#
_cell.length_a   1.000
_cell.length_b   1.000
_cell.length_c   1.000
_cell.angle_alpha   90.00
_cell.angle_beta   90.00
_cell.angle_gamma   90.00
#
_symmetry.space_group_name_H-M   'P 1'
#
loop_
_entity.id
_entity.type
_entity.pdbx_description
1 polymer ?
#
loop_
_entity_poly.entity_id
_entity_poly.type
_entity_poly.pdbx_seq_one_letter_code
_entity_poly.pdbx_strand_id
1 'polypeptide(L)'
;MMTQEQFTHRNNVQSSEKPHVYKVGIYGWRKRCLYFFVLLLMILILVNLALTIWILKVMNFTIDGMGHLRITERGLKLEGDSEFLQPLYAKEIQSRSGSPLFLQSSKNISVNILNGKNQLVSQLVAGSHGVHARGKMLEVKSSTGKLLFSADDHEVVVGAERLRVLGAEGAVFSNSVETPHVRAEPFKELRLESPTRSLYMDAPKGVQIQAEAGDIQATCRSDLRLESKDGEITLDAKKIRLLRLPEGKASPSATRQTVFEVCVCPNGKLFISEAGTASTCQISNNVCL
;
A
#
# COMPACT_ATOMS: atom_id res chain seq x y z
N MET A 1 -11.63 -105.28 70.86
CA MET A 1 -11.98 -106.70 71.08
C MET A 1 -13.41 -106.87 70.59
N MET A 2 -13.60 -107.82 69.68
CA MET A 2 -14.86 -108.34 69.11
C MET A 2 -15.70 -107.37 68.26
N THR A 3 -15.70 -107.45 66.92
CA THR A 3 -16.25 -108.47 65.98
C THR A 3 -17.77 -108.46 65.82
N GLN A 4 -18.18 -108.32 64.55
CA GLN A 4 -19.30 -109.02 63.89
C GLN A 4 -20.72 -108.68 64.36
N GLU A 5 -21.76 -108.71 63.54
CA GLU A 5 -22.01 -108.83 62.10
C GLU A 5 -23.52 -108.51 61.94
N GLN A 6 -23.97 -107.84 60.88
CA GLN A 6 -24.62 -108.44 59.69
C GLN A 6 -25.75 -109.45 60.02
N PHE A 7 -26.87 -109.55 59.30
CA PHE A 7 -27.39 -109.03 58.04
C PHE A 7 -28.92 -109.25 58.13
N THR A 8 -29.78 -108.46 57.50
CA THR A 8 -30.38 -108.74 56.17
C THR A 8 -31.25 -107.52 55.82
N HIS A 9 -30.90 -106.65 54.87
CA HIS A 9 -31.12 -106.73 53.41
C HIS A 9 -32.62 -106.85 53.05
N ARG A 10 -33.30 -106.01 52.26
CA ARG A 10 -33.00 -104.79 51.47
C ARG A 10 -34.32 -104.30 50.84
N ASN A 11 -34.31 -103.01 50.44
CA ASN A 11 -35.14 -102.31 49.45
C ASN A 11 -36.31 -101.46 50.02
N ASN A 12 -36.10 -100.16 50.25
CA ASN A 12 -36.26 -99.02 49.30
C ASN A 12 -37.71 -98.92 48.77
N VAL A 13 -38.48 -97.83 48.95
CA VAL A 13 -38.13 -96.42 48.68
C VAL A 13 -38.98 -95.47 49.55
N GLN A 14 -38.27 -94.68 50.36
CA GLN A 14 -38.43 -93.24 50.68
C GLN A 14 -39.83 -92.58 50.67
N SER A 15 -40.29 -92.27 51.88
CA SER A 15 -41.07 -91.07 52.19
C SER A 15 -40.08 -90.02 52.72
N SER A 16 -40.04 -88.80 52.16
CA SER A 16 -39.53 -87.62 52.89
C SER A 16 -40.03 -86.32 52.28
N GLU A 17 -40.71 -85.56 53.14
CA GLU A 17 -40.75 -84.10 53.24
C GLU A 17 -40.98 -83.24 52.00
N LYS A 18 -42.09 -82.49 52.06
CA LYS A 18 -42.33 -81.29 51.26
C LYS A 18 -41.34 -80.19 51.69
N PRO A 19 -40.52 -79.63 50.79
CA PRO A 19 -40.04 -78.26 50.96
C PRO A 19 -41.09 -77.35 50.32
N HIS A 20 -41.72 -76.49 51.13
CA HIS A 20 -42.48 -75.36 50.64
C HIS A 20 -41.52 -74.36 49.98
N VAL A 21 -41.26 -74.60 48.69
CA VAL A 21 -40.65 -73.61 47.81
C VAL A 21 -41.70 -72.52 47.60
N TYR A 22 -41.48 -71.35 48.20
CA TYR A 22 -42.19 -70.13 47.82
C TYR A 22 -41.88 -69.81 46.36
N LYS A 23 -42.66 -70.40 45.44
CA LYS A 23 -42.78 -69.88 44.07
C LYS A 23 -43.61 -68.61 44.18
N VAL A 24 -42.91 -67.48 44.39
CA VAL A 24 -43.48 -66.15 44.11
C VAL A 24 -43.74 -66.10 42.60
N GLY A 25 -44.96 -66.49 42.24
CA GLY A 25 -45.48 -66.45 40.89
C GLY A 25 -45.74 -65.00 40.47
N ILE A 26 -44.86 -64.46 39.64
CA ILE A 26 -45.20 -63.35 38.73
C ILE A 26 -44.85 -63.83 37.33
N TYR A 27 -45.80 -64.55 36.74
CA TYR A 27 -45.67 -65.28 35.47
C TYR A 27 -45.91 -64.35 34.26
N GLY A 28 -44.99 -64.39 33.31
CA GLY A 28 -45.24 -64.08 31.89
C GLY A 28 -45.00 -62.66 31.42
N TRP A 29 -45.94 -61.75 31.66
CA TRP A 29 -46.05 -60.51 30.87
C TRP A 29 -45.29 -59.32 31.46
N ARG A 30 -45.27 -59.20 32.80
CA ARG A 30 -44.56 -58.12 33.50
C ARG A 30 -43.04 -58.22 33.36
N LYS A 31 -42.46 -59.43 33.36
CA LYS A 31 -41.02 -59.63 33.10
C LYS A 31 -40.65 -59.28 31.67
N ARG A 32 -41.45 -59.68 30.67
CA ARG A 32 -41.23 -59.32 29.26
C ARG A 32 -41.37 -57.82 29.03
N CYS A 33 -42.32 -57.17 29.69
CA CYS A 33 -42.45 -55.71 29.69
C CYS A 33 -41.24 -55.02 30.33
N LEU A 34 -40.70 -55.58 31.42
CA LEU A 34 -39.50 -55.06 32.06
C LEU A 34 -38.26 -55.25 31.19
N TYR A 35 -38.05 -56.42 30.56
CA TYR A 35 -36.95 -56.63 29.63
C TYR A 35 -37.06 -55.76 28.38
N PHE A 36 -38.27 -55.56 27.85
CA PHE A 36 -38.52 -54.64 26.74
C PHE A 36 -38.22 -53.19 27.14
N PHE A 37 -38.63 -52.77 28.34
CA PHE A 37 -38.34 -51.46 28.88
C PHE A 37 -36.83 -51.25 29.09
N VAL A 38 -36.12 -52.22 29.67
CA VAL A 38 -34.65 -52.19 29.82
C VAL A 38 -33.94 -52.18 28.47
N LEU A 39 -34.41 -52.97 27.50
CA LEU A 39 -33.88 -52.96 26.13
C LEU A 39 -34.09 -51.59 25.47
N LEU A 40 -35.28 -51.01 25.59
CA LEU A 40 -35.60 -49.67 25.08
C LEU A 40 -34.71 -48.62 25.74
N LEU A 41 -34.49 -48.71 27.05
CA LEU A 41 -33.60 -47.82 27.80
C LEU A 41 -32.14 -47.97 27.34
N MET A 42 -31.67 -49.20 27.12
CA MET A 42 -30.35 -49.47 26.53
C MET A 42 -30.20 -48.88 25.13
N ILE A 43 -31.24 -49.02 24.28
CA ILE A 43 -31.25 -48.42 22.95
C ILE A 43 -31.20 -46.89 23.05
N LEU A 44 -31.98 -46.28 23.95
CA LEU A 44 -31.94 -44.83 24.19
C LEU A 44 -30.53 -44.38 24.64
N ILE A 45 -29.88 -45.13 25.53
CA ILE A 45 -28.50 -44.84 25.95
C ILE A 45 -27.54 -44.93 24.76
N LEU A 46 -27.63 -45.98 23.95
CA LEU A 46 -26.76 -46.15 22.77
C LEU A 46 -26.97 -45.05 21.73
N VAL A 47 -28.22 -44.65 21.47
CA VAL A 47 -28.54 -43.54 20.57
C VAL A 47 -28.01 -42.23 21.13
N ASN A 48 -28.20 -41.96 22.42
CA ASN A 48 -27.67 -40.76 23.08
C ASN A 48 -26.13 -40.74 23.09
N LEU A 49 -25.48 -41.90 23.24
CA LEU A 49 -24.02 -42.02 23.15
C LEU A 49 -23.53 -41.78 21.72
N ALA A 50 -24.19 -42.37 20.72
CA ALA A 50 -23.85 -42.15 19.31
C ALA A 50 -24.05 -40.68 18.91
N LEU A 51 -25.13 -40.05 19.38
CA LEU A 51 -25.44 -38.64 19.13
C LEU A 51 -24.44 -37.72 19.82
N THR A 52 -24.02 -38.02 21.06
CA THR A 52 -22.96 -37.25 21.73
C THR A 52 -21.61 -37.40 21.04
N ILE A 53 -21.20 -38.61 20.63
CA ILE A 53 -19.97 -38.82 19.85
C ILE A 53 -20.02 -38.07 18.51
N TRP A 54 -21.17 -38.07 17.85
CA TRP A 54 -21.36 -37.36 16.59
C TRP A 54 -21.28 -35.84 16.77
N ILE A 55 -21.93 -35.28 17.80
CA ILE A 55 -21.81 -33.85 18.14
C ILE A 55 -20.35 -33.50 18.44
N LEU A 56 -19.65 -34.30 19.24
CA LEU A 56 -18.24 -34.07 19.56
C LEU A 56 -17.37 -34.05 18.30
N LYS A 57 -17.63 -34.96 17.35
CA LYS A 57 -16.94 -34.99 16.05
C LYS A 57 -17.26 -33.76 15.19
N VAL A 58 -18.53 -33.39 15.05
CA VAL A 58 -18.96 -32.27 14.18
C VAL A 58 -18.50 -30.92 14.73
N MET A 59 -18.56 -30.75 16.06
CA MET A 59 -18.05 -29.56 16.75
C MET A 59 -16.51 -29.52 16.80
N ASN A 60 -15.83 -30.52 16.23
CA ASN A 60 -14.39 -30.67 16.18
C ASN A 60 -13.75 -30.50 17.58
N PHE A 61 -14.35 -31.14 18.59
CA PHE A 61 -13.78 -31.20 19.93
C PHE A 61 -12.61 -32.18 19.93
N THR A 62 -11.41 -31.64 20.12
CA THR A 62 -10.19 -32.41 20.33
C THR A 62 -9.78 -32.33 21.80
N ILE A 63 -8.86 -33.19 22.22
CA ILE A 63 -8.26 -33.12 23.56
C ILE A 63 -7.58 -31.75 23.79
N ASP A 64 -7.18 -31.07 22.71
CA ASP A 64 -6.50 -29.77 22.74
C ASP A 64 -7.45 -28.56 22.71
N GLY A 65 -8.77 -28.76 22.50
CA GLY A 65 -9.75 -27.66 22.47
C GLY A 65 -10.91 -27.81 21.46
N MET A 66 -11.73 -26.76 21.38
CA MET A 66 -12.88 -26.65 20.47
C MET A 66 -12.47 -25.92 19.18
N GLY A 67 -12.61 -26.58 18.02
CA GLY A 67 -12.38 -25.97 16.72
C GLY A 67 -10.94 -25.50 16.50
N HIS A 68 -10.76 -24.42 15.72
CA HIS A 68 -9.45 -23.86 15.40
C HIS A 68 -8.85 -23.01 16.52
N LEU A 69 -9.60 -22.75 17.60
CA LEU A 69 -9.18 -21.87 18.68
C LEU A 69 -8.72 -22.68 19.89
N ARG A 70 -7.42 -22.66 20.15
CA ARG A 70 -6.79 -23.34 21.28
C ARG A 70 -6.48 -22.36 22.39
N ILE A 71 -6.80 -22.74 23.63
CA ILE A 71 -6.45 -21.95 24.82
C ILE A 71 -5.07 -22.44 25.29
N THR A 72 -4.10 -21.53 25.34
CA THR A 72 -2.74 -21.80 25.83
C THR A 72 -2.45 -20.93 27.04
N GLU A 73 -1.42 -21.26 27.82
CA GLU A 73 -1.00 -20.45 28.98
C GLU A 73 -0.65 -18.99 28.61
N ARG A 74 -0.25 -18.76 27.35
CA ARG A 74 0.10 -17.42 26.83
C ARG A 74 -1.09 -16.65 26.25
N GLY A 75 -2.25 -17.28 26.11
CA GLY A 75 -3.45 -16.68 25.52
C GLY A 75 -4.14 -17.59 24.50
N LEU A 76 -4.92 -16.97 23.61
CA LEU A 76 -5.68 -17.68 22.57
C LEU A 76 -4.81 -17.88 21.33
N LYS A 77 -4.68 -19.12 20.87
CA LYS A 77 -3.98 -19.50 19.64
C LYS A 77 -5.00 -19.95 18.61
N LEU A 78 -5.07 -19.23 17.50
CA LEU A 78 -5.92 -19.61 16.37
C LEU A 78 -5.10 -20.39 15.33
N GLU A 79 -5.56 -21.60 15.01
CA GLU A 79 -4.95 -22.52 14.04
C GLU A 79 -5.93 -22.81 12.90
N GLY A 80 -6.03 -21.89 11.96
CA GLY A 80 -6.91 -21.99 10.80
C GLY A 80 -7.70 -20.69 10.60
N ASP A 81 -8.70 -20.75 9.72
CA ASP A 81 -9.60 -19.63 9.48
C ASP A 81 -10.66 -19.60 10.58
N SER A 82 -10.98 -18.39 11.07
CA SER A 82 -12.03 -18.19 12.06
C SER A 82 -12.72 -16.87 11.83
N GLU A 83 -14.04 -16.89 12.03
CA GLU A 83 -14.88 -15.71 11.91
C GLU A 83 -15.24 -15.18 13.30
N PHE A 84 -15.13 -13.86 13.45
CA PHE A 84 -15.52 -13.16 14.68
C PHE A 84 -16.73 -12.27 14.35
N LEU A 85 -17.87 -12.56 14.96
CA LEU A 85 -19.11 -11.80 14.77
C LEU A 85 -19.13 -10.48 15.57
N GLN A 86 -18.27 -10.39 16.59
CA GLN A 86 -18.17 -9.26 17.52
C GLN A 86 -16.75 -8.71 17.53
N PRO A 87 -16.54 -7.45 18.00
CA PRO A 87 -15.22 -6.88 18.14
C PRO A 87 -14.31 -7.75 19.02
N LEU A 88 -13.10 -8.02 18.52
CA LEU A 88 -12.07 -8.72 19.27
C LEU A 88 -11.29 -7.71 20.12
N TYR A 89 -11.30 -7.91 21.43
CA TYR A 89 -10.48 -7.16 22.37
C TYR A 89 -9.28 -8.00 22.78
N ALA A 90 -8.09 -7.54 22.42
CA ALA A 90 -6.85 -8.21 22.74
C ALA A 90 -5.79 -7.17 23.12
N LYS A 91 -4.89 -7.56 24.04
CA LYS A 91 -3.72 -6.75 24.38
C LYS A 91 -2.72 -6.73 23.23
N GLU A 92 -2.60 -7.86 22.53
CA GLU A 92 -1.67 -8.06 21.43
C GLU A 92 -2.27 -9.06 20.44
N ILE A 93 -2.10 -8.79 19.15
CA ILE A 93 -2.48 -9.69 18.06
C ILE A 93 -1.22 -9.89 17.23
N GLN A 94 -0.75 -11.13 17.16
CA GLN A 94 0.47 -11.47 16.43
C GLN A 94 0.22 -12.70 15.56
N SER A 95 0.80 -12.67 14.36
CA SER A 95 0.90 -13.86 13.51
C SER A 95 2.09 -14.72 13.93
N ARG A 96 2.18 -15.93 13.37
CA ARG A 96 3.40 -16.75 13.50
C ARG A 96 4.57 -16.04 12.84
N SER A 97 5.78 -16.25 13.38
CA SER A 97 7.01 -15.71 12.79
C SER A 97 7.12 -16.05 11.30
N GLY A 98 7.37 -15.04 10.46
CA GLY A 98 7.45 -15.18 9.00
C GLY A 98 6.11 -15.40 8.28
N SER A 99 4.97 -15.41 8.98
CA SER A 99 3.65 -15.53 8.37
C SER A 99 2.87 -14.21 8.45
N PRO A 100 2.13 -13.80 7.40
CA PRO A 100 1.30 -12.60 7.47
C PRO A 100 0.09 -12.81 8.39
N LEU A 101 -0.38 -11.73 9.02
CA LEU A 101 -1.71 -11.68 9.64
C LEU A 101 -2.72 -11.30 8.57
N PHE A 102 -3.64 -12.21 8.24
CA PHE A 102 -4.69 -11.96 7.27
C PHE A 102 -5.98 -11.57 7.98
N LEU A 103 -6.52 -10.40 7.64
CA LEU A 103 -7.80 -9.92 8.14
C LEU A 103 -8.70 -9.66 6.94
N GLN A 104 -9.86 -10.32 6.90
CA GLN A 104 -10.83 -10.17 5.83
C GLN A 104 -12.18 -9.77 6.42
N SER A 105 -12.84 -8.82 5.76
CA SER A 105 -14.18 -8.37 6.12
C SER A 105 -14.92 -7.93 4.86
N SER A 106 -16.24 -8.12 4.84
CA SER A 106 -17.13 -7.55 3.83
C SER A 106 -17.37 -6.05 4.04
N LYS A 107 -16.96 -5.53 5.20
CA LYS A 107 -17.01 -4.12 5.59
C LYS A 107 -15.61 -3.61 5.89
N ASN A 108 -15.52 -2.34 6.30
CA ASN A 108 -14.24 -1.76 6.73
C ASN A 108 -13.64 -2.55 7.90
N ILE A 109 -12.33 -2.76 7.86
CA ILE A 109 -11.55 -3.32 8.95
C ILE A 109 -11.01 -2.16 9.76
N SER A 110 -11.34 -2.10 11.05
CA SER A 110 -10.85 -1.07 11.97
C SER A 110 -10.05 -1.67 13.12
N VAL A 111 -8.79 -1.27 13.24
CA VAL A 111 -7.92 -1.61 14.37
C VAL A 111 -7.80 -0.37 15.24
N ASN A 112 -8.29 -0.47 16.49
CA ASN A 112 -8.30 0.63 17.44
C ASN A 112 -7.40 0.29 18.63
N ILE A 113 -6.46 1.18 18.95
CA ILE A 113 -5.59 1.08 20.12
C ILE A 113 -6.11 2.04 21.17
N LEU A 114 -6.50 1.51 22.32
CA LEU A 114 -7.04 2.27 23.44
C LEU A 114 -5.99 2.45 24.54
N ASN A 115 -6.03 3.56 25.27
CA ASN A 115 -5.24 3.75 26.49
C ASN A 115 -5.88 3.04 27.70
N GLY A 116 -5.21 3.07 28.85
CA GLY A 116 -5.72 2.49 30.11
C GLY A 116 -7.00 3.13 30.66
N LYS A 117 -7.51 4.22 30.06
CA LYS A 117 -8.79 4.86 30.35
C LYS A 117 -9.85 4.56 29.27
N ASN A 118 -9.62 3.57 28.42
CA ASN A 118 -10.46 3.22 27.25
C ASN A 118 -10.65 4.35 26.22
N GLN A 119 -9.72 5.31 26.15
CA GLN A 119 -9.75 6.36 25.14
C GLN A 119 -8.93 5.95 23.92
N LEU A 120 -9.41 6.28 22.72
CA LEU A 120 -8.73 6.00 21.46
C LEU A 120 -7.42 6.79 21.34
N VAL A 121 -6.30 6.08 21.15
CA VAL A 121 -4.97 6.66 20.94
C VAL A 121 -4.58 6.61 19.47
N SER A 122 -4.74 5.44 18.85
CA SER A 122 -4.44 5.22 17.44
C SER A 122 -5.54 4.40 16.79
N GLN A 123 -5.76 4.64 15.50
CA GLN A 123 -6.77 3.96 14.70
C GLN A 123 -6.23 3.72 13.31
N LEU A 124 -6.43 2.51 12.79
CA LEU A 124 -6.18 2.16 11.41
C LEU A 124 -7.49 1.61 10.81
N VAL A 125 -8.01 2.24 9.77
CA VAL A 125 -9.22 1.82 9.06
C VAL A 125 -8.85 1.52 7.62
N ALA A 126 -9.07 0.28 7.19
CA ALA A 126 -8.95 -0.13 5.79
C ALA A 126 -10.35 -0.38 5.22
N GLY A 127 -10.69 0.27 4.12
CA GLY A 127 -11.98 0.15 3.45
C GLY A 127 -11.89 0.30 1.94
N SER A 128 -13.03 0.38 1.27
CA SER A 128 -13.12 0.47 -0.20
C SER A 128 -12.50 1.75 -0.78
N HIS A 129 -12.40 2.82 0.01
CA HIS A 129 -11.86 4.11 -0.41
C HIS A 129 -10.37 4.27 -0.05
N GLY A 130 -9.75 3.26 0.56
CA GLY A 130 -8.34 3.27 0.94
C GLY A 130 -8.10 3.01 2.42
N VAL A 131 -6.92 3.42 2.88
CA VAL A 131 -6.43 3.21 4.25
C VAL A 131 -6.32 4.55 4.95
N HIS A 132 -7.02 4.69 6.07
CA HIS A 132 -6.97 5.84 6.95
C HIS A 132 -6.26 5.46 8.24
N ALA A 133 -5.13 6.11 8.53
CA ALA A 133 -4.41 5.96 9.78
C ALA A 133 -4.49 7.26 10.59
N ARG A 134 -4.85 7.14 11.86
CA ARG A 134 -4.84 8.20 12.84
C ARG A 134 -3.94 7.78 13.99
N GLY A 135 -2.92 8.56 14.27
CA GLY A 135 -1.95 8.29 15.32
C GLY A 135 -0.79 9.26 15.23
N LYS A 136 0.19 9.11 16.12
CA LYS A 136 1.40 9.95 16.11
C LYS A 136 2.35 9.61 14.96
N MET A 137 2.34 8.36 14.52
CA MET A 137 3.25 7.85 13.49
C MET A 137 2.64 6.62 12.83
N LEU A 138 2.72 6.56 11.51
CA LEU A 138 2.49 5.36 10.72
C LEU A 138 3.80 5.00 10.02
N GLU A 139 4.24 3.75 10.14
CA GLU A 139 5.35 3.20 9.36
C GLU A 139 4.88 1.97 8.58
N VAL A 140 5.20 1.94 7.29
CA VAL A 140 5.01 0.79 6.42
C VAL A 140 6.39 0.33 5.96
N LYS A 141 6.74 -0.91 6.31
CA LYS A 141 8.01 -1.54 5.96
C LYS A 141 7.79 -2.70 5.00
N SER A 142 8.76 -2.93 4.14
CA SER A 142 8.84 -4.12 3.30
C SER A 142 9.02 -5.38 4.17
N SER A 143 8.82 -6.57 3.58
CA SER A 143 9.14 -7.85 4.22
C SER A 143 10.61 -7.98 4.64
N THR A 144 11.51 -7.20 4.03
CA THR A 144 12.93 -7.11 4.36
C THR A 144 13.25 -6.06 5.43
N GLY A 145 12.25 -5.33 5.95
CA GLY A 145 12.42 -4.26 6.94
C GLY A 145 12.72 -2.87 6.36
N LYS A 146 12.92 -2.74 5.04
CA LYS A 146 13.12 -1.44 4.37
C LYS A 146 11.87 -0.55 4.54
N LEU A 147 12.06 0.72 4.93
CA LEU A 147 10.98 1.70 5.02
C LEU A 147 10.42 1.99 3.62
N LEU A 148 9.11 1.84 3.45
CA LEU A 148 8.40 2.14 2.20
C LEU A 148 7.61 3.44 2.31
N PHE A 149 7.01 3.69 3.46
CA PHE A 149 6.23 4.89 3.73
C PHE A 149 6.27 5.19 5.24
N SER A 150 6.49 6.43 5.62
CA SER A 150 6.20 6.93 6.97
C SER A 150 5.48 8.26 6.91
N ALA A 151 4.63 8.49 7.91
CA ALA A 151 3.98 9.76 8.12
C ALA A 151 3.85 10.03 9.62
N ASP A 152 4.29 11.21 10.05
CA ASP A 152 4.10 11.77 11.37
C ASP A 152 3.71 13.26 11.31
N ASP A 153 3.74 13.95 12.45
CA ASP A 153 3.35 15.37 12.54
C ASP A 153 4.33 16.34 11.84
N HIS A 154 5.55 15.90 11.50
CA HIS A 154 6.60 16.74 10.93
C HIS A 154 6.84 16.45 9.44
N GLU A 155 6.87 15.17 9.06
CA GLU A 155 7.20 14.78 7.69
C GLU A 155 6.45 13.55 7.18
N VAL A 156 6.40 13.46 5.86
CA VAL A 156 5.94 12.27 5.12
C VAL A 156 7.09 11.80 4.25
N VAL A 157 7.57 10.59 4.51
CA VAL A 157 8.67 9.99 3.76
C VAL A 157 8.13 8.87 2.89
N VAL A 158 8.39 8.96 1.59
CA VAL A 158 8.10 7.90 0.63
C VAL A 158 9.41 7.22 0.23
N GLY A 159 9.74 6.11 0.91
CA GLY A 159 10.98 5.35 0.73
C GLY A 159 10.94 4.32 -0.41
N ALA A 160 9.87 4.31 -1.21
CA ALA A 160 9.74 3.43 -2.36
C ALA A 160 10.75 3.80 -3.46
N GLU A 161 11.39 2.81 -4.08
CA GLU A 161 12.37 3.03 -5.17
C GLU A 161 11.76 3.74 -6.38
N ARG A 162 10.44 3.58 -6.56
CA ARG A 162 9.70 4.22 -7.64
C ARG A 162 8.34 4.67 -7.14
N LEU A 163 8.15 5.99 -7.09
CA LEU A 163 6.83 6.60 -6.92
C LEU A 163 6.23 6.87 -8.31
N ARG A 164 5.03 6.33 -8.56
CA ARG A 164 4.25 6.63 -9.76
C ARG A 164 3.00 7.39 -9.34
N VAL A 165 2.79 8.57 -9.91
CA VAL A 165 1.59 9.37 -9.69
C VAL A 165 0.66 9.15 -10.88
N LEU A 166 -0.46 8.47 -10.64
CA LEU A 166 -1.41 8.06 -11.68
C LEU A 166 -2.61 9.03 -11.83
N GLY A 167 -2.68 10.07 -10.99
CA GLY A 167 -3.76 11.06 -11.06
C GLY A 167 -3.71 11.83 -12.38
N ALA A 168 -4.86 12.11 -12.98
CA ALA A 168 -4.97 12.90 -14.21
C ALA A 168 -4.34 14.30 -14.06
N GLU A 169 -4.42 14.87 -12.86
CA GLU A 169 -3.84 16.17 -12.49
C GLU A 169 -2.36 16.07 -12.03
N GLY A 170 -1.77 14.88 -12.08
CA GLY A 170 -0.41 14.64 -11.59
C GLY A 170 -0.28 14.84 -10.07
N ALA A 171 0.83 15.44 -9.66
CA ALA A 171 1.10 15.80 -8.27
C ALA A 171 1.25 17.32 -8.13
N VAL A 172 0.59 17.89 -7.13
CA VAL A 172 0.71 19.31 -6.77
C VAL A 172 1.62 19.41 -5.54
N PHE A 173 2.70 20.15 -5.67
CA PHE A 173 3.61 20.44 -4.58
C PHE A 173 3.41 21.90 -4.18
N SER A 174 3.02 22.14 -2.93
CA SER A 174 2.76 23.49 -2.41
C SER A 174 4.05 24.32 -2.23
N ASN A 175 5.17 23.62 -2.07
CA ASN A 175 6.50 24.20 -1.84
C ASN A 175 7.47 23.73 -2.94
N SER A 176 8.76 24.04 -2.77
CA SER A 176 9.83 23.61 -3.65
C SER A 176 9.96 22.09 -3.69
N VAL A 177 10.24 21.55 -4.88
CA VAL A 177 10.65 20.16 -5.09
C VAL A 177 12.13 20.17 -5.45
N GLU A 178 12.93 19.44 -4.68
CA GLU A 178 14.35 19.22 -4.97
C GLU A 178 14.53 17.85 -5.63
N THR A 179 15.26 17.82 -6.74
CA THR A 179 15.62 16.56 -7.41
C THR A 179 16.99 16.73 -8.08
N PRO A 180 17.87 15.71 -8.00
CA PRO A 180 19.18 15.78 -8.64
C PRO A 180 19.09 15.76 -10.17
N HIS A 181 17.99 15.24 -10.72
CA HIS A 181 17.82 15.12 -12.17
C HIS A 181 16.36 15.10 -12.58
N VAL A 182 16.05 15.74 -13.71
CA VAL A 182 14.73 15.72 -14.36
C VAL A 182 14.93 15.22 -15.78
N ARG A 183 14.23 14.14 -16.16
CA ARG A 183 14.27 13.55 -17.51
C ARG A 183 12.90 13.07 -17.95
N ALA A 184 12.66 13.10 -19.25
CA ALA A 184 11.51 12.43 -19.86
C ALA A 184 11.73 10.93 -20.02
N GLU A 185 10.66 10.21 -20.36
CA GLU A 185 10.76 8.80 -20.76
C GLU A 185 11.49 8.67 -22.11
N PRO A 186 12.12 7.52 -22.41
CA PRO A 186 12.74 7.29 -23.71
C PRO A 186 11.75 7.57 -24.84
N PHE A 187 12.21 8.30 -25.87
CA PHE A 187 11.41 8.70 -27.04
C PHE A 187 10.26 9.68 -26.75
N LYS A 188 10.22 10.29 -25.55
CA LYS A 188 9.31 11.39 -25.23
C LYS A 188 10.09 12.67 -24.97
N GLU A 189 9.50 13.81 -25.32
CA GLU A 189 10.08 15.13 -25.02
C GLU A 189 9.95 15.47 -23.52
N LEU A 190 10.96 16.17 -22.98
CA LEU A 190 10.84 16.82 -21.68
C LEU A 190 10.21 18.20 -21.88
N ARG A 191 8.95 18.34 -21.50
CA ARG A 191 8.21 19.60 -21.62
C ARG A 191 8.11 20.29 -20.26
N LEU A 192 8.72 21.46 -20.14
CA LEU A 192 8.55 22.38 -19.02
C LEU A 192 7.71 23.55 -19.50
N GLU A 193 6.49 23.71 -18.98
CA GLU A 193 5.57 24.75 -19.44
C GLU A 193 4.84 25.48 -18.32
N SER A 194 4.48 26.74 -18.58
CA SER A 194 3.63 27.55 -17.72
C SER A 194 2.55 28.19 -18.59
N PRO A 195 1.39 27.53 -18.80
CA PRO A 195 0.37 27.99 -19.76
C PRO A 195 -0.27 29.32 -19.37
N THR A 196 -0.31 29.64 -18.07
CA THR A 196 -1.05 30.79 -17.53
C THR A 196 -0.14 31.91 -17.03
N ARG A 197 1.16 31.65 -16.83
CA ARG A 197 2.09 32.57 -16.18
C ARG A 197 3.48 32.48 -16.84
N SER A 198 4.52 32.65 -16.05
CA SER A 198 5.91 32.55 -16.45
C SER A 198 6.49 31.20 -16.02
N LEU A 199 7.44 30.71 -16.81
CA LEU A 199 8.41 29.69 -16.40
C LEU A 199 9.71 30.42 -16.07
N TYR A 200 10.25 30.23 -14.87
CA TYR A 200 11.50 30.84 -14.44
C TYR A 200 12.53 29.75 -14.18
N MET A 201 13.73 29.91 -14.74
CA MET A 201 14.86 29.01 -14.55
C MET A 201 16.05 29.83 -14.10
N ASP A 202 16.50 29.59 -12.87
CA ASP A 202 17.61 30.29 -12.24
C ASP A 202 18.51 29.28 -11.52
N ALA A 203 19.81 29.53 -11.56
CA ALA A 203 20.81 28.61 -11.06
C ALA A 203 22.04 29.39 -10.55
N PRO A 204 22.60 29.05 -9.37
CA PRO A 204 23.75 29.77 -8.79
C PRO A 204 24.99 29.77 -9.67
N LYS A 205 25.18 28.71 -10.48
CA LYS A 205 26.31 28.56 -11.40
C LYS A 205 25.96 28.93 -12.86
N GLY A 206 24.77 29.49 -13.09
CA GLY A 206 24.22 29.76 -14.41
C GLY A 206 23.42 28.59 -14.97
N VAL A 207 22.64 28.91 -16.02
CA VAL A 207 21.78 27.96 -16.74
C VAL A 207 22.42 27.66 -18.09
N GLN A 208 22.72 26.38 -18.35
CA GLN A 208 23.21 25.93 -19.64
C GLN A 208 22.12 25.13 -20.36
N ILE A 209 21.73 25.59 -21.55
CA ILE A 209 20.78 24.90 -22.42
C ILE A 209 21.56 24.39 -23.63
N GLN A 210 21.61 23.07 -23.82
CA GLN A 210 22.37 22.43 -24.89
C GLN A 210 21.52 21.40 -25.62
N ALA A 211 21.63 21.37 -26.95
CA ALA A 211 21.08 20.32 -27.79
C ALA A 211 22.25 19.60 -28.47
N GLU A 212 22.63 18.41 -27.97
CA GLU A 212 23.72 17.61 -28.56
C GLU A 212 23.37 17.12 -29.97
N ALA A 213 22.08 16.86 -30.21
CA ALA A 213 21.53 16.52 -31.51
C ALA A 213 20.21 17.28 -31.71
N GLY A 214 20.04 17.90 -32.87
CA GLY A 214 18.87 18.71 -33.21
C GLY A 214 19.12 20.22 -33.14
N ASP A 215 18.04 20.99 -33.12
CA ASP A 215 18.03 22.45 -33.06
C ASP A 215 17.43 22.96 -31.75
N ILE A 216 17.87 24.14 -31.32
CA ILE A 216 17.21 24.90 -30.26
C ILE A 216 16.35 25.95 -30.95
N GLN A 217 15.03 25.83 -30.83
CA GLN A 217 14.09 26.80 -31.37
C GLN A 217 13.45 27.61 -30.24
N ALA A 218 13.71 28.91 -30.21
CA ALA A 218 13.00 29.85 -29.34
C ALA A 218 12.01 30.66 -30.18
N THR A 219 10.72 30.63 -29.82
CA THR A 219 9.67 31.43 -30.47
C THR A 219 8.93 32.26 -29.42
N CYS A 220 8.64 33.51 -29.76
CA CYS A 220 7.88 34.43 -28.92
C CYS A 220 6.73 35.04 -29.73
N ARG A 221 5.59 35.26 -29.08
CA ARG A 221 4.45 35.96 -29.71
C ARG A 221 4.67 37.48 -29.76
N SER A 222 5.27 38.02 -28.71
CA SER A 222 5.60 39.45 -28.60
C SER A 222 7.11 39.60 -28.72
N ASP A 223 7.81 39.90 -27.62
CA ASP A 223 9.22 40.24 -27.64
C ASP A 223 10.09 39.10 -27.09
N LEU A 224 11.26 38.90 -27.72
CA LEU A 224 12.37 38.12 -27.17
C LEU A 224 13.44 39.11 -26.69
N ARG A 225 13.66 39.17 -25.37
CA ARG A 225 14.71 40.02 -24.77
C ARG A 225 15.89 39.16 -24.34
N LEU A 226 17.03 39.34 -24.99
CA LEU A 226 18.32 38.83 -24.55
C LEU A 226 19.08 39.99 -23.90
N GLU A 227 19.46 39.85 -22.64
CA GLU A 227 20.10 40.91 -21.86
C GLU A 227 21.23 40.33 -21.01
N SER A 228 22.41 40.96 -21.07
CA SER A 228 23.53 40.70 -20.17
C SER A 228 23.74 41.93 -19.29
N LYS A 229 23.70 41.74 -17.97
CA LYS A 229 23.88 42.83 -17.00
C LYS A 229 25.36 43.15 -16.72
N ASP A 230 26.20 42.13 -16.80
CA ASP A 230 27.62 42.19 -16.48
C ASP A 230 28.38 41.18 -17.35
N GLY A 231 28.65 41.55 -18.60
CA GLY A 231 29.29 40.68 -19.58
C GLY A 231 28.89 41.01 -21.01
N GLU A 232 28.91 39.99 -21.86
CA GLU A 232 28.58 40.11 -23.29
C GLU A 232 27.51 39.10 -23.71
N ILE A 233 26.88 39.36 -24.87
CA ILE A 233 26.00 38.41 -25.56
C ILE A 233 26.74 37.98 -26.82
N THR A 234 27.20 36.74 -26.85
CA THR A 234 27.99 36.21 -27.97
C THR A 234 27.13 35.27 -28.81
N LEU A 235 26.91 35.65 -30.06
CA LEU A 235 26.24 34.82 -31.05
C LEU A 235 27.31 34.25 -31.99
N ASP A 236 27.81 33.05 -31.69
CA ASP A 236 28.79 32.36 -32.53
C ASP A 236 28.10 31.35 -33.45
N ALA A 237 28.00 31.69 -34.73
CA ALA A 237 27.42 30.82 -35.74
C ALA A 237 27.97 31.13 -37.12
N LYS A 238 27.99 30.12 -38.02
CA LYS A 238 28.39 30.31 -39.42
C LYS A 238 27.53 31.36 -40.16
N LYS A 239 26.26 31.51 -39.77
CA LYS A 239 25.31 32.46 -40.36
C LYS A 239 24.33 32.94 -39.30
N ILE A 240 24.30 34.25 -39.09
CA ILE A 240 23.29 34.93 -38.25
C ILE A 240 22.40 35.74 -39.19
N ARG A 241 21.08 35.56 -39.08
CA ARG A 241 20.10 36.23 -39.96
C ARG A 241 19.11 37.02 -39.12
N LEU A 242 19.08 38.33 -39.33
CA LEU A 242 18.06 39.22 -38.78
C LEU A 242 17.11 39.59 -39.93
N LEU A 243 15.98 38.88 -40.01
CA LEU A 243 15.02 39.03 -41.11
C LEU A 243 14.04 40.17 -40.80
N ARG A 244 13.63 40.90 -41.85
CA ARG A 244 12.61 41.98 -41.76
C ARG A 244 12.98 43.10 -40.80
N LEU A 245 14.26 43.49 -40.75
CA LEU A 245 14.65 44.71 -40.08
C LEU A 245 13.95 45.90 -40.77
N PRO A 246 13.33 46.83 -40.01
CA PRO A 246 12.75 48.04 -40.58
C PRO A 246 13.83 48.85 -41.30
N GLU A 247 13.59 49.22 -42.55
CA GLU A 247 14.48 50.13 -43.27
C GLU A 247 14.29 51.56 -42.74
N GLY A 248 15.37 52.16 -42.25
CA GLY A 248 15.39 53.58 -41.90
C GLY A 248 15.26 54.44 -43.14
N LYS A 249 14.23 55.28 -43.21
CA LYS A 249 14.08 56.27 -44.29
C LYS A 249 14.67 57.60 -43.84
N ALA A 250 15.73 58.07 -44.51
CA ALA A 250 16.29 59.38 -44.25
C ALA A 250 15.28 60.48 -44.57
N SER A 251 14.96 61.33 -43.58
CA SER A 251 14.16 62.54 -43.81
C SER A 251 15.10 63.70 -44.14
N PRO A 252 14.99 64.34 -45.32
CA PRO A 252 15.88 65.42 -45.73
C PRO A 252 15.71 66.73 -44.93
N SER A 253 14.79 66.77 -43.96
CA SER A 253 14.34 67.99 -43.27
C SER A 253 14.73 68.10 -41.79
N ALA A 254 15.42 67.11 -41.20
CA ALA A 254 15.75 67.16 -39.77
C ALA A 254 17.19 67.66 -39.53
N THR A 255 17.33 68.76 -38.78
CA THR A 255 18.61 69.37 -38.38
C THR A 255 19.42 68.55 -37.35
N ARG A 256 18.90 67.39 -36.92
CA ARG A 256 19.59 66.34 -36.16
C ARG A 256 19.06 64.98 -36.62
N GLN A 257 19.88 64.22 -37.33
CA GLN A 257 19.50 62.85 -37.73
C GLN A 257 19.69 61.91 -36.53
N THR A 258 18.60 61.33 -36.04
CA THR A 258 18.63 60.31 -34.95
C THR A 258 18.57 58.88 -35.50
N VAL A 259 18.80 58.71 -36.80
CA VAL A 259 18.75 57.42 -37.50
C VAL A 259 20.19 57.07 -37.87
N PHE A 260 20.63 55.89 -37.46
CA PHE A 260 21.97 55.38 -37.72
C PHE A 260 21.88 54.09 -38.54
N GLU A 261 22.80 53.93 -39.48
CA GLU A 261 23.07 52.66 -40.14
C GLU A 261 24.00 51.83 -39.24
N VAL A 262 23.71 50.53 -39.10
CA VAL A 262 24.62 49.58 -38.44
C VAL A 262 25.45 48.91 -39.52
N CYS A 263 26.74 49.20 -39.52
CA CYS A 263 27.70 48.74 -40.49
C CYS A 263 28.53 47.57 -39.94
N VAL A 264 28.79 46.57 -40.79
CA VAL A 264 29.57 45.38 -40.43
C VAL A 264 30.93 45.45 -41.12
N CYS A 265 32.01 45.48 -40.34
CA CYS A 265 33.37 45.42 -40.86
C CYS A 265 33.71 44.00 -41.36
N PRO A 266 34.67 43.84 -42.31
CA PRO A 266 35.13 42.52 -42.76
C PRO A 266 35.69 41.61 -41.64
N ASN A 267 36.14 42.20 -40.53
CA ASN A 267 36.63 41.50 -39.34
C ASN A 267 35.51 41.12 -38.33
N GLY A 268 34.24 41.39 -38.66
CA GLY A 268 33.08 41.05 -37.81
C GLY A 268 32.69 42.09 -36.77
N LYS A 269 33.44 43.19 -36.60
CA LYS A 269 33.05 44.30 -35.70
C LYS A 269 31.86 45.07 -36.28
N LEU A 270 30.95 45.50 -35.40
CA LEU A 270 29.80 46.35 -35.75
C LEU A 270 30.11 47.80 -35.35
N PHE A 271 29.76 48.75 -36.22
CA PHE A 271 29.83 50.18 -35.89
C PHE A 271 28.59 50.90 -36.41
N ILE A 272 28.30 52.05 -35.82
CA ILE A 272 27.18 52.89 -36.24
C ILE A 272 27.68 54.03 -37.12
N SER A 273 26.96 54.34 -38.19
CA SER A 273 27.19 55.47 -39.10
C SER A 273 25.92 56.32 -39.19
N GLU A 274 26.04 57.64 -39.34
CA GLU A 274 24.88 58.52 -39.49
C GLU A 274 24.17 58.23 -40.82
N ALA A 275 22.86 57.97 -40.79
CA ALA A 275 22.13 57.49 -41.97
C ALA A 275 21.91 58.61 -43.01
N GLY A 276 22.40 58.41 -44.23
CA GLY A 276 22.31 59.37 -45.33
C GLY A 276 21.19 59.05 -46.34
N THR A 277 21.10 59.84 -47.42
CA THR A 277 20.26 59.51 -48.58
C THR A 277 20.76 58.27 -49.35
N ALA A 278 22.02 57.89 -49.15
CA ALA A 278 22.64 56.66 -49.62
C ALA A 278 23.40 56.03 -48.45
N SER A 279 23.71 54.73 -48.53
CA SER A 279 24.42 54.05 -47.44
C SER A 279 25.74 54.74 -47.13
N THR A 280 25.93 55.09 -45.86
CA THR A 280 27.12 55.75 -45.33
C THR A 280 28.09 54.77 -44.69
N CYS A 281 27.84 53.46 -44.81
CA CYS A 281 28.74 52.40 -44.35
C CYS A 281 30.06 52.38 -45.15
N GLN A 282 30.96 53.29 -44.81
CA GLN A 282 32.33 53.30 -45.30
C GLN A 282 33.27 52.64 -44.29
N ILE A 283 34.25 51.89 -44.78
CA ILE A 283 35.25 51.22 -43.94
C ILE A 283 36.00 52.29 -43.14
N SER A 284 35.68 52.40 -41.84
CA SER A 284 36.42 53.25 -40.92
C SER A 284 37.65 52.49 -40.44
N ASN A 285 38.84 52.91 -40.87
CA ASN A 285 40.11 52.30 -40.48
C ASN A 285 40.31 52.27 -38.95
N ASN A 286 39.68 53.17 -38.19
CA ASN A 286 39.79 53.19 -36.74
C ASN A 286 38.97 52.10 -36.04
N VAL A 287 38.00 51.48 -36.73
CA VAL A 287 37.10 50.47 -36.16
C VAL A 287 37.22 49.12 -36.86
N CYS A 288 37.44 49.13 -38.19
CA CYS A 288 37.48 47.94 -39.03
C CYS A 288 38.87 47.32 -39.22
N LEU A 289 39.96 47.95 -38.73
CA LEU A 289 41.30 47.35 -38.66
C LEU A 289 41.53 46.61 -37.33
#